data_AF-A0A1I8A1T7-F1
#
_entry.id   AF-A0A1I8A1T7-F1
#
_cell.length_a   1.000
_cell.length_b   1.000
_cell.length_c   1.000
_cell.angle_alpha   90.00
_cell.angle_beta   90.00
_cell.angle_gamma   90.00
#
_symmetry.space_group_name_H-M   'P 1'
#
loop_
_entity.id
_entity.type
_entity.pdbx_description
1 polymer ?
#
loop_
_entity_poly.entity_id
_entity_poly.type
_entity_poly.pdbx_seq_one_letter_code
_entity_poly.pdbx_strand_id
1 'polypeptide(L)'
;MVTAEANTRVSASQHRLSNIRKAFVKVELRVLLKPVAEALKALINRPKEVTALFQVFGDVIEATSSKEITKNLDKFVEIFFAAFEVRKHESDSERFELISKCESAVIDVFLKLVDSMSDNEVKPVMESLVKWAASGLADGAPLANRLRLITVFHFANKFYDSYHSLALPYFATLFDLCPKVLISANAAKTDEKKVLFDCQKSSPELQKLSANELVTAVLTFLTNCAKHVDFFVRERADSVYESVVDELENVKCHGHEERCVPLLSDCLYQIAEAHTQLFTDEMNNRIMLKTRNSSAKVRHRTLLVIDRLLDRIGESVAPLLPNILPFLSELLEDDNRQVEEQCDKTIRMLRSKFGSEFAAEIAA
;
A
#
# COMPACT_ATOMS: atom_id res chain seq x y z
N MET A 1 -37.07 -25.02 -5.43
CA MET A 1 -36.35 -26.22 -5.91
C MET A 1 -34.99 -25.90 -6.50
N VAL A 2 -34.87 -24.95 -7.44
CA VAL A 2 -33.58 -24.55 -8.07
C VAL A 2 -32.50 -24.10 -7.05
N THR A 3 -32.89 -23.37 -6.01
CA THR A 3 -31.99 -22.92 -4.94
C THR A 3 -31.54 -24.04 -4.00
N ALA A 4 -32.40 -25.04 -3.77
CA ALA A 4 -32.07 -26.19 -2.92
C ALA A 4 -31.07 -27.11 -3.63
N GLU A 5 -31.30 -27.47 -4.90
CA GLU A 5 -30.35 -28.28 -5.68
C GLU A 5 -29.00 -27.58 -5.92
N ALA A 6 -29.00 -26.27 -6.12
CA ALA A 6 -27.77 -25.48 -6.20
C ALA A 6 -26.99 -25.56 -4.88
N ASN A 7 -27.66 -25.41 -3.74
CA ASN A 7 -27.04 -25.52 -2.42
C ASN A 7 -26.49 -26.93 -2.14
N THR A 8 -27.20 -27.99 -2.53
CA THR A 8 -26.70 -29.37 -2.38
C THR A 8 -25.48 -29.64 -3.25
N ARG A 9 -25.45 -29.10 -4.48
CA ARG A 9 -24.28 -29.22 -5.39
C ARG A 9 -23.06 -28.45 -4.89
N VAL A 10 -23.27 -27.26 -4.31
CA VAL A 10 -22.20 -26.48 -3.67
C VAL A 10 -21.63 -27.24 -2.46
N SER A 11 -22.49 -27.79 -1.60
CA SER A 11 -22.09 -28.63 -0.46
C SER A 11 -21.29 -29.87 -0.88
N ALA A 12 -21.75 -30.60 -1.91
CA ALA A 12 -21.03 -31.76 -2.42
C ALA A 12 -19.65 -31.40 -3.03
N SER A 13 -19.56 -30.25 -3.72
CA SER A 13 -18.31 -29.77 -4.30
C SER A 13 -17.30 -29.35 -3.24
N GLN A 14 -17.77 -28.67 -2.18
CA GLN A 14 -16.95 -28.32 -1.01
C GLN A 14 -16.43 -29.56 -0.28
N HIS A 15 -17.28 -30.58 -0.09
CA HIS A 15 -16.87 -31.84 0.52
C HIS A 15 -15.80 -32.57 -0.33
N ARG A 16 -15.94 -32.57 -1.65
CA ARG A 16 -14.93 -33.16 -2.56
C ARG A 16 -13.59 -32.41 -2.47
N LEU A 17 -13.63 -31.07 -2.46
CA LEU A 17 -12.44 -30.23 -2.27
C LEU A 17 -11.75 -30.51 -0.94
N SER A 18 -12.51 -30.65 0.16
CA SER A 18 -11.96 -31.02 1.47
C SER A 18 -11.27 -32.40 1.44
N ASN A 19 -11.88 -33.39 0.78
CA ASN A 19 -11.27 -34.71 0.64
C ASN A 19 -10.01 -34.68 -0.23
N ILE A 20 -9.99 -33.89 -1.29
CA ILE A 20 -8.80 -33.69 -2.14
C ILE A 20 -7.67 -33.08 -1.30
N ARG A 21 -7.94 -32.01 -0.53
CA ARG A 21 -6.96 -31.40 0.38
C ARG A 21 -6.35 -32.42 1.35
N LYS A 22 -7.22 -33.21 2.02
CA LYS A 22 -6.78 -34.28 2.93
C LYS A 22 -5.93 -35.35 2.25
N ALA A 23 -6.18 -35.65 0.97
CA ALA A 23 -5.37 -36.60 0.21
C ALA A 23 -4.01 -36.00 -0.18
N PHE A 24 -3.99 -34.73 -0.59
CA PHE A 24 -2.77 -34.00 -0.97
C PHE A 24 -1.76 -33.90 0.18
N VAL A 25 -2.23 -33.67 1.39
CA VAL A 25 -1.38 -33.63 2.61
C VAL A 25 -0.66 -34.96 2.87
N LYS A 26 -1.19 -36.09 2.40
CA LYS A 26 -0.59 -37.42 2.58
C LYS A 26 0.49 -37.75 1.53
N VAL A 27 0.62 -36.94 0.49
CA VAL A 27 1.60 -37.15 -0.58
C VAL A 27 2.97 -36.66 -0.12
N GLU A 28 4.03 -37.40 -0.45
CA GLU A 28 5.39 -36.98 -0.15
C GLU A 28 5.72 -35.65 -0.84
N LEU A 29 6.17 -34.65 -0.06
CA LEU A 29 6.40 -33.28 -0.51
C LEU A 29 7.28 -33.20 -1.76
N ARG A 30 8.35 -34.00 -1.84
CA ARG A 30 9.30 -34.00 -2.95
C ARG A 30 8.65 -34.32 -4.29
N VAL A 31 7.62 -35.16 -4.29
CA VAL A 31 6.88 -35.57 -5.48
C VAL A 31 5.84 -34.53 -5.87
N LEU A 32 5.44 -33.66 -4.92
CA LEU A 32 4.34 -32.71 -5.07
C LEU A 32 4.79 -31.33 -5.58
N LEU A 33 5.99 -30.87 -5.22
CA LEU A 33 6.46 -29.53 -5.60
C LEU A 33 6.50 -29.28 -7.12
N LYS A 34 7.01 -30.25 -7.90
CA LYS A 34 7.08 -30.14 -9.36
C LYS A 34 5.69 -30.08 -10.01
N PRO A 35 4.75 -31.00 -9.71
CA PRO A 35 3.37 -30.89 -10.19
C PRO A 35 2.67 -29.59 -9.79
N VAL A 36 2.91 -29.07 -8.58
CA VAL A 36 2.37 -27.76 -8.17
C VAL A 36 2.92 -26.63 -9.04
N ALA A 37 4.23 -26.62 -9.30
CA ALA A 37 4.85 -25.63 -10.19
C ALA A 37 4.31 -25.71 -11.62
N GLU A 38 4.09 -26.91 -12.16
CA GLU A 38 3.50 -27.13 -13.49
C GLU A 38 2.03 -26.70 -13.53
N ALA A 39 1.25 -27.02 -12.50
CA ALA A 39 -0.14 -26.59 -12.37
C ALA A 39 -0.25 -25.07 -12.28
N LEU A 40 0.61 -24.41 -11.51
CA LEU A 40 0.68 -22.95 -11.45
C LEU A 40 0.92 -22.35 -12.83
N LYS A 41 1.91 -22.86 -13.58
CA LYS A 41 2.19 -22.38 -14.96
C LYS A 41 0.98 -22.50 -15.87
N ALA A 42 0.23 -23.60 -15.77
CA ALA A 42 -0.99 -23.81 -16.58
C ALA A 42 -2.17 -22.92 -16.14
N LEU A 43 -2.24 -22.58 -14.85
CA LEU A 43 -3.37 -21.87 -14.25
C LEU A 43 -3.13 -20.37 -14.03
N ILE A 44 -1.92 -19.85 -14.27
CA ILE A 44 -1.53 -18.48 -13.87
C ILE A 44 -2.46 -17.37 -14.39
N ASN A 45 -3.12 -17.58 -15.54
CA ASN A 45 -4.08 -16.64 -16.13
C ASN A 45 -5.51 -16.76 -15.53
N ARG A 46 -5.72 -17.66 -14.57
CA ARG A 46 -7.01 -18.02 -13.95
C ARG A 46 -6.94 -17.82 -12.42
N PRO A 47 -7.16 -16.59 -11.92
CA PRO A 47 -6.91 -16.22 -10.52
C PRO A 47 -7.70 -17.04 -9.48
N LYS A 48 -8.94 -17.45 -9.80
CA LYS A 48 -9.75 -18.26 -8.87
C LYS A 48 -9.13 -19.64 -8.65
N GLU A 49 -8.62 -20.23 -9.72
CA GLU A 49 -7.97 -21.53 -9.72
C GLU A 49 -6.58 -21.47 -9.08
N VAL A 50 -5.82 -20.39 -9.32
CA VAL A 50 -4.57 -20.11 -8.57
C VAL A 50 -4.85 -20.01 -7.08
N THR A 51 -5.90 -19.27 -6.68
CA THR A 51 -6.31 -19.16 -5.27
C THR A 51 -6.60 -20.54 -4.68
N ALA A 52 -7.37 -21.37 -5.37
CA ALA A 52 -7.69 -22.73 -4.91
C ALA A 52 -6.44 -23.63 -4.82
N LEU A 53 -5.52 -23.53 -5.79
CA LEU A 53 -4.24 -24.25 -5.77
C LEU A 53 -3.41 -23.86 -4.55
N PHE A 54 -3.26 -22.57 -4.28
CA PHE A 54 -2.48 -22.07 -3.14
C PHE A 54 -3.13 -22.40 -1.79
N GLN A 55 -4.46 -22.47 -1.70
CA GLN A 55 -5.10 -22.98 -0.49
C GLN A 55 -4.72 -24.44 -0.20
N VAL A 56 -4.71 -25.31 -1.22
CA VAL A 56 -4.22 -26.69 -1.07
C VAL A 56 -2.74 -26.71 -0.70
N PHE A 57 -1.93 -25.84 -1.32
CA PHE A 57 -0.50 -25.76 -1.05
C PHE A 57 -0.21 -25.28 0.38
N GLY A 58 -1.02 -24.36 0.91
CA GLY A 58 -0.97 -23.92 2.30
C GLY A 58 -1.26 -25.07 3.29
N ASP A 59 -2.28 -25.89 3.01
CA ASP A 59 -2.59 -27.07 3.83
C ASP A 59 -1.40 -28.06 3.85
N VAL A 60 -0.67 -28.18 2.73
CA VAL A 60 0.55 -29.00 2.65
C VAL A 60 1.69 -28.39 3.47
N ILE A 61 1.90 -27.08 3.40
CA ILE A 61 2.94 -26.38 4.19
C ILE A 61 2.69 -26.60 5.69
N GLU A 62 1.47 -26.38 6.17
CA GLU A 62 1.10 -26.55 7.59
C GLU A 62 1.32 -27.99 8.09
N ALA A 63 1.10 -28.99 7.24
CA ALA A 63 1.29 -30.38 7.59
C ALA A 63 2.75 -30.87 7.45
N THR A 64 3.61 -30.08 6.81
CA THR A 64 5.01 -30.43 6.56
C THR A 64 5.89 -29.94 7.70
N SER A 65 6.80 -30.78 8.19
CA SER A 65 7.77 -30.36 9.22
C SER A 65 8.73 -29.29 8.69
N SER A 66 9.10 -28.32 9.53
CA SER A 66 10.07 -27.26 9.18
C SER A 66 11.37 -27.81 8.59
N LYS A 67 11.87 -28.94 9.08
CA LYS A 67 13.08 -29.60 8.54
C LYS A 67 12.97 -29.99 7.06
N GLU A 68 11.79 -30.44 6.61
CA GLU A 68 11.59 -30.83 5.22
C GLU A 68 11.30 -29.61 4.33
N ILE A 69 10.70 -28.55 4.91
CA ILE A 69 10.57 -27.23 4.27
C ILE A 69 11.95 -26.64 4.00
N THR A 70 12.83 -26.56 5.01
CA THR A 70 14.21 -26.08 4.86
C THR A 70 14.97 -26.77 3.73
N LYS A 71 14.85 -28.10 3.61
CA LYS A 71 15.52 -28.88 2.56
C LYS A 71 15.05 -28.57 1.15
N ASN A 72 13.84 -28.05 0.98
CA ASN A 72 13.23 -27.76 -0.32
C ASN A 72 12.84 -26.28 -0.46
N LEU A 73 13.41 -25.41 0.38
CA LEU A 73 13.03 -24.00 0.49
C LEU A 73 13.19 -23.27 -0.84
N ASP A 74 14.26 -23.58 -1.58
CA ASP A 74 14.54 -23.07 -2.92
C ASP A 74 13.35 -23.25 -3.88
N LYS A 75 12.75 -24.44 -3.89
CA LYS A 75 11.60 -24.76 -4.75
C LYS A 75 10.32 -24.09 -4.30
N PHE A 76 10.10 -23.99 -2.98
CA PHE A 76 8.98 -23.22 -2.46
C PHE A 76 9.08 -21.77 -2.91
N VAL A 77 10.23 -21.14 -2.69
CA VAL A 77 10.48 -19.74 -3.06
C VAL A 77 10.31 -19.54 -4.57
N GLU A 78 10.80 -20.46 -5.42
CA GLU A 78 10.58 -20.40 -6.88
C GLU A 78 9.08 -20.41 -7.24
N ILE A 79 8.30 -21.30 -6.61
CA ILE A 79 6.84 -21.40 -6.84
C ILE A 79 6.12 -20.12 -6.41
N PHE A 80 6.46 -19.58 -5.23
CA PHE A 80 5.85 -18.34 -4.74
C PHE A 80 6.20 -17.14 -5.61
N PHE A 81 7.46 -16.99 -6.03
CA PHE A 81 7.86 -15.90 -6.92
C PHE A 81 7.17 -16.01 -8.28
N ALA A 82 6.96 -17.22 -8.79
CA ALA A 82 6.17 -17.43 -10.00
C ALA A 82 4.68 -17.04 -9.81
N ALA A 83 4.12 -17.24 -8.61
CA ALA A 83 2.74 -16.88 -8.32
C ALA A 83 2.53 -15.39 -8.05
N PHE A 84 3.50 -14.72 -7.44
CA PHE A 84 3.51 -13.27 -7.26
C PHE A 84 3.51 -12.49 -8.59
N GLU A 85 3.84 -13.16 -9.68
CA GLU A 85 3.75 -12.62 -11.03
C GLU A 85 2.32 -12.67 -11.62
N VAL A 86 1.28 -13.05 -10.86
CA VAL A 86 -0.11 -13.14 -11.38
C VAL A 86 -0.57 -11.85 -12.08
N ARG A 87 -0.14 -10.68 -11.62
CA ARG A 87 -0.52 -9.38 -12.21
C ARG A 87 -0.03 -9.21 -13.65
N LYS A 88 1.14 -9.74 -14.03
CA LYS A 88 1.67 -9.58 -15.41
C LYS A 88 0.88 -10.39 -16.45
N HIS A 89 0.00 -11.26 -16.01
CA HIS A 89 -0.81 -12.14 -16.85
C HIS A 89 -2.21 -11.59 -17.14
N GLU A 90 -2.54 -10.41 -16.61
CA GLU A 90 -3.80 -9.75 -16.86
C GLU A 90 -3.66 -8.44 -17.62
N SER A 91 -4.60 -8.22 -18.53
CA SER A 91 -4.74 -6.97 -19.28
C SER A 91 -6.12 -6.32 -19.13
N ASP A 92 -7.07 -7.05 -18.54
CA ASP A 92 -8.44 -6.60 -18.31
C ASP A 92 -8.58 -5.87 -16.96
N SER A 93 -9.00 -4.60 -17.01
CA SER A 93 -9.27 -3.79 -15.83
C SER A 93 -10.45 -4.29 -15.00
N GLU A 94 -11.43 -4.98 -15.60
CA GLU A 94 -12.59 -5.51 -14.87
C GLU A 94 -12.18 -6.64 -13.90
N ARG A 95 -11.06 -7.30 -14.19
CA ARG A 95 -10.52 -8.41 -13.37
C ARG A 95 -9.51 -7.93 -12.33
N PHE A 96 -9.28 -6.62 -12.20
CA PHE A 96 -8.29 -6.05 -11.29
C PHE A 96 -8.54 -6.46 -9.83
N GLU A 97 -9.77 -6.30 -9.34
CA GLU A 97 -10.12 -6.65 -7.95
C GLU A 97 -9.98 -8.17 -7.70
N LEU A 98 -10.32 -8.99 -8.70
CA LEU A 98 -10.17 -10.44 -8.60
C LEU A 98 -8.70 -10.84 -8.45
N ILE A 99 -7.80 -10.13 -9.13
CA ILE A 99 -6.36 -10.37 -9.03
C ILE A 99 -5.80 -9.91 -7.70
N SER A 100 -6.20 -8.72 -7.22
CA SER A 100 -5.82 -8.28 -5.87
C SER A 100 -6.26 -9.30 -4.81
N LYS A 101 -7.45 -9.89 -4.94
CA LYS A 101 -7.91 -10.99 -4.04
C LYS A 101 -7.08 -12.26 -4.17
N CYS A 102 -6.74 -12.68 -5.40
CA CYS A 102 -5.89 -13.85 -5.63
C CYS A 102 -4.48 -13.65 -5.07
N GLU A 103 -3.85 -12.51 -5.36
CA GLU A 103 -2.53 -12.14 -4.85
C GLU A 103 -2.53 -12.11 -3.32
N SER A 104 -3.54 -11.49 -2.73
CA SER A 104 -3.75 -11.45 -1.28
C SER A 104 -3.78 -12.86 -0.66
N ALA A 105 -4.48 -13.81 -1.29
CA ALA A 105 -4.53 -15.21 -0.84
C ALA A 105 -3.20 -15.95 -1.03
N VAL A 106 -2.46 -15.68 -2.10
CA VAL A 106 -1.10 -16.22 -2.31
C VAL A 106 -0.15 -15.71 -1.23
N ILE A 107 -0.23 -14.42 -0.89
CA ILE A 107 0.54 -13.81 0.20
C ILE A 107 0.22 -14.47 1.54
N ASP A 108 -1.05 -14.72 1.85
CA ASP A 108 -1.44 -15.41 3.11
C ASP A 108 -0.77 -16.79 3.22
N VAL A 109 -0.73 -17.52 2.11
CA VAL A 109 -0.08 -18.84 2.06
C VAL A 109 1.45 -18.71 2.15
N PHE A 110 2.02 -17.64 1.63
CA PHE A 110 3.45 -17.36 1.78
C PHE A 110 3.82 -17.04 3.23
N LEU A 111 2.96 -16.33 3.97
CA LEU A 111 3.17 -16.10 5.41
C LEU A 111 3.20 -17.41 6.21
N LYS A 112 2.38 -18.40 5.85
CA LYS A 112 2.47 -19.76 6.44
C LYS A 112 3.80 -20.45 6.17
N LEU A 113 4.41 -20.20 5.00
CA LEU A 113 5.77 -20.67 4.73
C LEU A 113 6.77 -19.96 5.64
N VAL A 114 6.64 -18.64 5.78
CA VAL A 114 7.51 -17.83 6.65
C VAL A 114 7.42 -18.29 8.12
N ASP A 115 6.23 -18.62 8.63
CA ASP A 115 6.04 -19.21 9.96
C ASP A 115 6.80 -20.53 10.17
N SER A 116 7.12 -21.23 9.08
CA SER A 116 7.82 -22.51 9.11
C SER A 116 9.34 -22.38 8.98
N MET A 117 9.85 -21.15 8.84
CA MET A 117 11.26 -20.81 8.64
C MET A 117 11.86 -20.20 9.92
N SER A 118 13.17 -20.35 10.07
CA SER A 118 13.97 -19.62 11.06
C SER A 118 14.42 -18.26 10.52
N ASP A 119 14.83 -17.34 11.40
CA ASP A 119 15.32 -16.01 11.00
C ASP A 119 16.47 -16.06 9.97
N ASN A 120 17.34 -17.08 10.07
CA ASN A 120 18.45 -17.29 9.13
C ASN A 120 17.97 -17.60 7.71
N GLU A 121 16.77 -18.15 7.56
CA GLU A 121 16.16 -18.48 6.28
C GLU A 121 15.26 -17.34 5.80
N VAL A 122 14.53 -16.67 6.70
CA VAL A 122 13.62 -15.58 6.35
C VAL A 122 14.39 -14.42 5.75
N LYS A 123 15.50 -14.00 6.37
CA LYS A 123 16.28 -12.85 5.92
C LYS A 123 16.71 -12.91 4.44
N PRO A 124 17.38 -13.98 3.94
CA PRO A 124 17.77 -14.05 2.53
C PRO A 124 16.57 -14.13 1.57
N VAL A 125 15.44 -14.71 2.01
CA VAL A 125 14.21 -14.74 1.20
C VAL A 125 13.61 -13.33 1.08
N MET A 126 13.57 -12.56 2.18
CA MET A 126 13.12 -11.16 2.16
C MET A 126 14.04 -10.30 1.28
N GLU A 127 15.35 -10.43 1.42
CA GLU A 127 16.33 -9.71 0.58
C GLU A 127 16.14 -10.04 -0.91
N SER A 128 15.88 -11.31 -1.24
CA SER A 128 15.60 -11.75 -2.61
C SER A 128 14.27 -11.16 -3.13
N LEU A 129 13.25 -11.08 -2.29
CA LEU A 129 11.94 -10.52 -2.64
C LEU A 129 12.05 -9.02 -2.93
N VAL A 130 12.76 -8.27 -2.07
CA VAL A 130 13.00 -6.84 -2.28
C VAL A 130 13.82 -6.62 -3.55
N LYS A 131 14.89 -7.39 -3.78
CA LYS A 131 15.69 -7.30 -5.01
C LYS A 131 14.87 -7.60 -6.26
N TRP A 132 14.00 -8.61 -6.21
CA TRP A 132 13.09 -8.97 -7.29
C TRP A 132 12.14 -7.82 -7.62
N ALA A 133 11.56 -7.15 -6.63
CA ALA A 133 10.68 -6.00 -6.83
C ALA A 133 11.41 -4.72 -7.26
N ALA A 134 12.60 -4.45 -6.70
CA ALA A 134 13.42 -3.29 -7.03
C ALA A 134 13.79 -3.21 -8.52
N SER A 135 13.84 -4.35 -9.21
CA SER A 135 14.01 -4.39 -10.68
C SER A 135 12.92 -3.61 -11.45
N GLY A 136 11.75 -3.39 -10.86
CA GLY A 136 10.67 -2.57 -11.43
C GLY A 136 10.94 -1.06 -11.42
N LEU A 137 11.91 -0.61 -10.61
CA LEU A 137 12.32 0.80 -10.54
C LEU A 137 13.51 1.14 -11.44
N ALA A 138 14.04 0.16 -12.19
CA ALA A 138 15.10 0.42 -13.16
C ALA A 138 14.57 1.27 -14.33
N ASP A 139 15.43 2.12 -14.88
CA ASP A 139 15.08 2.95 -16.02
C ASP A 139 14.74 2.06 -17.23
N GLY A 140 13.59 2.31 -17.85
CA GLY A 140 13.09 1.45 -18.95
C GLY A 140 12.63 0.05 -18.54
N ALA A 141 12.46 -0.24 -17.24
CA ALA A 141 11.94 -1.53 -16.79
C ALA A 141 10.61 -1.89 -17.48
N PRO A 142 10.39 -3.15 -17.89
CA PRO A 142 9.11 -3.59 -18.43
C PRO A 142 7.96 -3.40 -17.44
N LEU A 143 6.73 -3.18 -17.94
CA LEU A 143 5.52 -3.09 -17.11
C LEU A 143 5.36 -4.29 -16.17
N ALA A 144 5.66 -5.50 -16.64
CA ALA A 144 5.63 -6.72 -15.82
C ALA A 144 6.51 -6.61 -14.57
N ASN A 145 7.69 -6.01 -14.67
CA ASN A 145 8.57 -5.82 -13.51
C ASN A 145 8.06 -4.71 -12.59
N ARG A 146 7.46 -3.65 -13.14
CA ARG A 146 6.87 -2.55 -12.35
C ARG A 146 5.70 -3.03 -11.48
N LEU A 147 4.90 -3.99 -11.97
CA LEU A 147 3.80 -4.60 -11.21
C LEU A 147 4.26 -5.34 -9.94
N ARG A 148 5.51 -5.81 -9.89
CA ARG A 148 6.10 -6.46 -8.70
C ARG A 148 6.15 -5.55 -7.48
N LEU A 149 6.22 -4.23 -7.69
CA LEU A 149 6.21 -3.25 -6.62
C LEU A 149 4.89 -3.32 -5.84
N ILE A 150 3.75 -3.51 -6.52
CA ILE A 150 2.45 -3.67 -5.86
C ILE A 150 2.49 -4.89 -4.94
N THR A 151 2.94 -6.02 -5.48
CA THR A 151 2.98 -7.29 -4.76
C THR A 151 3.88 -7.24 -3.53
N VAL A 152 5.08 -6.64 -3.62
CA VAL A 152 5.99 -6.58 -2.47
C VAL A 152 5.46 -5.66 -1.36
N PHE A 153 4.81 -4.55 -1.68
CA PHE A 153 4.23 -3.67 -0.65
C PHE A 153 2.95 -4.26 -0.06
N HIS A 154 2.14 -5.00 -0.83
CA HIS A 154 1.05 -5.80 -0.26
C HIS A 154 1.57 -6.87 0.70
N PHE A 155 2.63 -7.58 0.30
CA PHE A 155 3.30 -8.53 1.16
C PHE A 155 3.80 -7.86 2.45
N ALA A 156 4.50 -6.72 2.35
CA ALA A 156 5.05 -6.03 3.50
C ALA A 156 3.97 -5.56 4.49
N ASN A 157 2.82 -5.07 3.99
CA ASN A 157 1.71 -4.71 4.85
C ASN A 157 1.12 -5.92 5.57
N LYS A 158 0.85 -7.03 4.86
CA LYS A 158 0.35 -8.25 5.52
C LYS A 158 1.37 -8.86 6.49
N PHE A 159 2.64 -8.82 6.14
CA PHE A 159 3.73 -9.25 7.01
C PHE A 159 3.77 -8.41 8.29
N TYR A 160 3.59 -7.09 8.19
CA TYR A 160 3.44 -6.23 9.36
C TYR A 160 2.15 -6.51 10.15
N ASP A 161 1.03 -6.80 9.49
CA ASP A 161 -0.22 -7.12 10.18
C ASP A 161 -0.11 -8.42 10.99
N SER A 162 0.69 -9.39 10.53
CA SER A 162 0.93 -10.65 11.23
C SER A 162 1.99 -10.56 12.32
N TYR A 163 3.08 -9.83 12.11
CA TYR A 163 4.25 -9.83 13.02
C TYR A 163 4.53 -8.49 13.71
N HIS A 164 3.81 -7.43 13.35
CA HIS A 164 3.95 -6.07 13.90
C HIS A 164 5.41 -5.60 13.95
N SER A 165 5.93 -5.24 15.12
CA SER A 165 7.29 -4.74 15.30
C SER A 165 8.37 -5.77 14.93
N LEU A 166 8.07 -7.08 14.97
CA LEU A 166 9.00 -8.13 14.54
C LEU A 166 9.24 -8.14 13.03
N ALA A 167 8.39 -7.48 12.24
CA ALA A 167 8.57 -7.35 10.80
C ALA A 167 9.62 -6.29 10.42
N LEU A 168 9.80 -5.26 11.27
CA LEU A 168 10.61 -4.08 10.97
C LEU A 168 12.06 -4.37 10.58
N PRO A 169 12.79 -5.33 11.20
CA PRO A 169 14.16 -5.65 10.80
C PRO A 169 14.32 -6.03 9.32
N TYR A 170 13.25 -6.51 8.68
CA TYR A 170 13.25 -6.93 7.27
C TYR A 170 12.91 -5.81 6.29
N PHE A 171 12.53 -4.63 6.77
CA PHE A 171 11.98 -3.55 5.95
C PHE A 171 12.98 -2.50 5.49
N ALA A 172 14.23 -2.52 5.98
CA ALA A 172 15.20 -1.44 5.70
C ALA A 172 15.38 -1.19 4.18
N THR A 173 15.73 -2.23 3.42
CA THR A 173 15.96 -2.11 1.97
C THR A 173 14.68 -1.85 1.16
N LEU A 174 13.53 -2.29 1.67
CA LEU A 174 12.23 -1.98 1.06
C LEU A 174 11.86 -0.51 1.28
N PHE A 175 12.12 0.02 2.46
CA PHE A 175 11.88 1.40 2.82
C PHE A 175 12.62 2.36 1.88
N ASP A 176 13.88 2.05 1.56
CA ASP A 176 14.72 2.85 0.65
C ASP A 176 14.10 3.01 -0.75
N LEU A 177 13.15 2.14 -1.14
CA LEU A 177 12.44 2.26 -2.42
C LEU A 177 11.31 3.30 -2.39
N CYS A 178 10.75 3.61 -1.21
CA CYS A 178 9.53 4.40 -1.06
C CYS A 178 9.60 5.78 -1.71
N PRO A 179 10.66 6.60 -1.52
CA PRO A 179 10.72 7.92 -2.14
C PRO A 179 10.66 7.84 -3.66
N LYS A 180 11.45 6.94 -4.26
CA LYS A 180 11.49 6.76 -5.72
C LYS A 180 10.15 6.26 -6.26
N VAL A 181 9.48 5.35 -5.53
CA VAL A 181 8.15 4.84 -5.91
C VAL A 181 7.12 5.96 -5.92
N LEU A 182 7.00 6.74 -4.83
CA LEU A 182 6.02 7.82 -4.71
C LEU A 182 6.24 8.88 -5.78
N ILE A 183 7.48 9.35 -5.97
CA ILE A 183 7.83 10.32 -7.02
C ILE A 183 7.41 9.77 -8.39
N SER A 184 7.86 8.55 -8.73
CA SER A 184 7.62 7.98 -10.05
C SER A 184 6.15 7.59 -10.30
N ALA A 185 5.34 7.40 -9.25
CA ALA A 185 3.90 7.17 -9.34
C ALA A 185 3.09 8.48 -9.42
N ASN A 186 3.70 9.62 -9.11
CA ASN A 186 3.03 10.92 -9.12
C ASN A 186 3.02 11.55 -10.52
N ALA A 187 1.91 11.37 -11.25
CA ALA A 187 1.75 11.85 -12.62
C ALA A 187 1.59 13.39 -12.74
N ALA A 188 1.55 14.12 -11.63
CA ALA A 188 1.57 15.59 -11.63
C ALA A 188 2.99 16.16 -11.51
N LYS A 189 3.91 15.43 -10.89
CA LYS A 189 5.30 15.84 -10.68
C LYS A 189 6.30 15.19 -11.63
N THR A 190 5.96 14.02 -12.17
CA THR A 190 6.87 13.21 -12.99
C THR A 190 6.65 13.43 -14.47
N ASP A 191 7.75 13.54 -15.23
CA ASP A 191 7.74 13.54 -16.70
C ASP A 191 6.89 12.37 -17.21
N GLU A 192 5.97 12.59 -18.16
CA GLU A 192 5.04 11.55 -18.64
C GLU A 192 5.75 10.22 -18.98
N LYS A 193 6.89 10.31 -19.66
CA LYS A 193 7.70 9.14 -20.07
C LYS A 193 8.35 8.36 -18.93
N LYS A 194 8.39 8.91 -17.71
CA LYS A 194 8.98 8.31 -16.52
C LYS A 194 7.94 7.79 -15.52
N VAL A 195 6.65 8.07 -15.76
CA VAL A 195 5.57 7.62 -14.89
C VAL A 195 5.56 6.10 -14.80
N LEU A 196 5.40 5.58 -13.58
CA LEU A 196 5.66 4.17 -13.27
C LEU A 196 4.89 3.17 -14.12
N PHE A 197 3.65 3.48 -14.50
CA PHE A 197 2.78 2.57 -15.23
C PHE A 197 2.43 3.06 -16.64
N ASP A 198 3.04 4.15 -17.12
CA ASP A 198 2.77 4.65 -18.46
C ASP A 198 3.29 3.65 -19.51
N CYS A 199 2.36 3.03 -20.24
CA CYS A 199 2.67 2.03 -21.24
C CYS A 199 1.62 2.02 -22.36
N GLN A 200 2.03 2.26 -23.60
CA GLN A 200 1.14 2.25 -24.77
C GLN A 200 0.37 0.94 -24.99
N LYS A 201 0.87 -0.18 -24.43
CA LYS A 201 0.27 -1.52 -24.60
C LYS A 201 -0.77 -1.87 -23.53
N SER A 202 -0.90 -1.05 -22.49
CA SER A 202 -1.83 -1.29 -21.37
C SER A 202 -2.99 -0.30 -21.40
N SER A 203 -4.18 -0.70 -20.96
CA SER A 203 -5.32 0.21 -20.91
C SER A 203 -5.05 1.37 -19.92
N PRO A 204 -5.42 2.62 -20.25
CA PRO A 204 -5.23 3.76 -19.34
C PRO A 204 -5.90 3.57 -17.98
N GLU A 205 -7.04 2.86 -17.96
CA GLU A 205 -7.77 2.45 -16.75
C GLU A 205 -6.88 1.59 -15.84
N LEU A 206 -6.31 0.50 -16.38
CA LEU A 206 -5.48 -0.44 -15.64
C LEU A 206 -4.21 0.22 -15.09
N GLN A 207 -3.63 1.16 -15.84
CA GLN A 207 -2.46 1.94 -15.39
C GLN A 207 -2.81 2.80 -14.18
N LYS A 208 -3.96 3.51 -14.22
CA LYS A 208 -4.43 4.35 -13.10
C LYS A 208 -4.79 3.52 -11.87
N LEU A 209 -5.41 2.35 -12.06
CA LEU A 209 -5.71 1.41 -10.98
C LEU A 209 -4.43 0.86 -10.35
N SER A 210 -3.46 0.42 -11.16
CA SER A 210 -2.16 -0.08 -10.70
C SER A 210 -1.36 0.98 -9.93
N ALA A 211 -1.37 2.23 -10.42
CA ALA A 211 -0.75 3.35 -9.73
C ALA A 211 -1.42 3.62 -8.37
N ASN A 212 -2.76 3.65 -8.32
CA ASN A 212 -3.48 3.87 -7.08
C ASN A 212 -3.24 2.76 -6.05
N GLU A 213 -3.26 1.50 -6.48
CA GLU A 213 -3.00 0.34 -5.63
C GLU A 213 -1.58 0.41 -5.03
N LEU A 214 -0.58 0.73 -5.87
CA LEU A 214 0.80 0.88 -5.41
C LEU A 214 0.94 1.99 -4.38
N VAL A 215 0.45 3.20 -4.67
CA VAL A 215 0.56 4.33 -3.74
C VAL A 215 -0.18 4.03 -2.44
N THR A 216 -1.36 3.41 -2.50
CA THR A 216 -2.12 2.99 -1.32
C THR A 216 -1.34 2.00 -0.46
N ALA A 217 -0.70 1.01 -1.08
CA ALA A 217 0.13 0.03 -0.39
C ALA A 217 1.37 0.70 0.26
N VAL A 218 2.02 1.63 -0.44
CA VAL A 218 3.19 2.36 0.08
C VAL A 218 2.81 3.28 1.23
N LEU A 219 1.71 4.04 1.12
CA LEU A 219 1.24 4.91 2.21
C LEU A 219 0.88 4.10 3.46
N THR A 220 0.21 2.96 3.30
CA THR A 220 -0.07 2.04 4.41
C THR A 220 1.23 1.53 5.05
N PHE A 221 2.21 1.14 4.23
CA PHE A 221 3.51 0.67 4.70
C PHE A 221 4.27 1.75 5.47
N LEU A 222 4.32 2.98 4.96
CA LEU A 222 4.94 4.12 5.62
C LEU A 222 4.23 4.45 6.93
N THR A 223 2.90 4.43 6.95
CA THR A 223 2.08 4.62 8.16
C THR A 223 2.44 3.57 9.22
N ASN A 224 2.56 2.31 8.82
CA ASN A 224 2.93 1.21 9.70
C ASN A 224 4.36 1.32 10.24
N CYS A 225 5.30 1.80 9.42
CA CYS A 225 6.68 2.09 9.84
C CYS A 225 6.73 3.28 10.80
N ALA A 226 6.01 4.37 10.52
CA ALA A 226 6.04 5.61 11.28
C ALA A 226 5.49 5.46 12.71
N LYS A 227 4.64 4.45 12.97
CA LYS A 227 4.23 4.05 14.34
C LYS A 227 5.40 3.65 15.24
N HIS A 228 6.58 3.33 14.68
CA HIS A 228 7.74 2.81 15.40
C HIS A 228 8.93 3.74 15.26
N VAL A 229 9.10 4.67 16.20
CA VAL A 229 10.15 5.71 16.18
C VAL A 229 11.58 5.16 16.07
N ASP A 230 11.84 3.97 16.64
CA ASP A 230 13.16 3.32 16.57
C ASP A 230 13.52 2.89 15.14
N PHE A 231 12.51 2.48 14.37
CA PHE A 231 12.68 2.15 12.96
C PHE A 231 12.57 3.43 12.11
N PHE A 232 11.56 4.25 12.33
CA PHE A 232 11.30 5.45 11.55
C PHE A 232 12.09 6.64 12.12
N VAL A 233 13.41 6.58 12.02
CA VAL A 233 14.33 7.64 12.46
C VAL A 233 14.20 8.91 11.59
N ARG A 234 14.79 10.02 12.04
CA ARG A 234 14.70 11.33 11.37
C ARG A 234 15.14 11.26 9.91
N GLU A 235 16.25 10.57 9.62
CA GLU A 235 16.76 10.40 8.25
C GLU A 235 15.72 9.75 7.31
N ARG A 236 14.97 8.77 7.82
CA ARG A 236 13.91 8.11 7.06
C ARG A 236 12.72 9.04 6.84
N ALA A 237 12.33 9.79 7.86
CA ALA A 237 11.29 10.80 7.74
C ALA A 237 11.65 11.86 6.68
N ASP A 238 12.88 12.41 6.76
CA ASP A 238 13.42 13.38 5.80
C ASP A 238 13.41 12.82 4.37
N SER A 239 13.69 11.53 4.20
CA SER A 239 13.72 10.91 2.87
C SER A 239 12.35 10.78 2.18
N VAL A 240 11.24 10.72 2.94
CA VAL A 240 9.90 10.43 2.39
C VAL A 240 8.91 11.58 2.50
N TYR A 241 9.03 12.47 3.50
CA TYR A 241 7.93 13.39 3.84
C TYR A 241 7.49 14.27 2.66
N GLU A 242 8.43 14.81 1.88
CA GLU A 242 8.09 15.65 0.71
C GLU A 242 7.31 14.85 -0.33
N SER A 243 7.75 13.61 -0.63
CA SER A 243 7.07 12.74 -1.59
C SER A 243 5.68 12.31 -1.11
N VAL A 244 5.48 12.15 0.20
CA VAL A 244 4.17 11.89 0.80
C VAL A 244 3.27 13.12 0.67
N VAL A 245 3.76 14.32 1.00
CA VAL A 245 2.99 15.57 0.84
C VAL A 245 2.63 15.83 -0.63
N ASP A 246 3.51 15.52 -1.56
CA ASP A 246 3.28 15.66 -3.00
C ASP A 246 2.14 14.78 -3.53
N GLU A 247 1.71 13.73 -2.81
CA GLU A 247 0.53 12.93 -3.19
C GLU A 247 -0.78 13.73 -3.20
N LEU A 248 -0.84 14.86 -2.49
CA LEU A 248 -1.95 15.81 -2.60
C LEU A 248 -2.16 16.29 -4.05
N GLU A 249 -1.08 16.40 -4.83
CA GLU A 249 -1.11 16.85 -6.22
C GLU A 249 -1.33 15.72 -7.22
N ASN A 250 -1.30 14.45 -6.78
CA ASN A 250 -1.42 13.28 -7.65
C ASN A 250 -2.88 12.98 -8.06
N VAL A 251 -3.54 13.99 -8.62
CA VAL A 251 -4.98 13.99 -8.97
C VAL A 251 -5.32 13.14 -10.19
N LYS A 252 -4.31 12.76 -10.99
CA LYS A 252 -4.48 12.00 -12.25
C LYS A 252 -4.64 10.49 -12.03
N CYS A 253 -4.21 9.98 -10.87
CA CYS A 253 -4.43 8.59 -10.47
C CYS A 253 -5.89 8.37 -10.03
N HIS A 254 -6.35 7.12 -10.13
CA HIS A 254 -7.65 6.72 -9.59
C HIS A 254 -7.70 6.95 -8.06
N GLY A 255 -8.90 7.07 -7.48
CA GLY A 255 -9.07 7.04 -6.02
C GLY A 255 -8.45 8.22 -5.24
N HIS A 256 -8.16 9.36 -5.88
CA HIS A 256 -7.47 10.49 -5.21
C HIS A 256 -8.13 10.92 -3.90
N GLU A 257 -9.46 10.98 -3.83
CA GLU A 257 -10.17 11.37 -2.61
C GLU A 257 -10.07 10.33 -1.50
N GLU A 258 -10.35 9.07 -1.83
CA GLU A 258 -10.23 7.91 -0.92
C GLU A 258 -8.79 7.70 -0.44
N ARG A 259 -7.79 8.12 -1.24
CA ARG A 259 -6.38 8.05 -0.88
C ARG A 259 -5.96 9.22 0.00
N CYS A 260 -6.32 10.46 -0.37
CA CYS A 260 -5.90 11.64 0.38
C CYS A 260 -6.55 11.72 1.75
N VAL A 261 -7.85 11.46 1.84
CA VAL A 261 -8.61 11.84 3.04
C VAL A 261 -8.34 10.90 4.21
N PRO A 262 -8.47 9.56 4.11
CA PRO A 262 -8.11 8.64 5.20
C PRO A 262 -6.64 8.23 5.22
N LEU A 263 -6.07 7.77 4.09
CA LEU A 263 -4.75 7.13 4.12
C LEU A 263 -3.62 8.15 4.24
N LEU A 264 -3.66 9.21 3.43
CA LEU A 264 -2.61 10.22 3.47
C LEU A 264 -2.65 11.04 4.77
N SER A 265 -3.84 11.37 5.29
CA SER A 265 -3.95 12.05 6.59
C SER A 265 -3.34 11.20 7.71
N ASP A 266 -3.61 9.89 7.71
CA ASP A 266 -3.09 8.99 8.74
C ASP A 266 -1.57 8.82 8.63
N CYS A 267 -1.05 8.70 7.41
CA CYS A 267 0.38 8.65 7.15
C CYS A 267 1.09 9.93 7.63
N LEU A 268 0.58 11.10 7.24
CA LEU A 268 1.14 12.39 7.65
C LEU A 268 1.05 12.60 9.17
N TYR A 269 -0.06 12.18 9.79
CA TYR A 269 -0.19 12.24 11.24
C TYR A 269 0.87 11.38 11.93
N GLN A 270 1.06 10.13 11.50
CA GLN A 270 2.06 9.24 12.09
C GLN A 270 3.49 9.78 11.90
N ILE A 271 3.79 10.40 10.76
CA ILE A 271 5.08 11.09 10.55
C ILE A 271 5.23 12.27 11.52
N ALA A 272 4.18 13.09 11.70
CA ALA A 272 4.19 14.23 12.60
C ALA A 272 4.33 13.82 14.07
N GLU A 273 3.67 12.73 14.46
CA GLU A 273 3.76 12.13 15.80
C GLU A 273 5.16 11.57 16.06
N ALA A 274 5.76 10.88 15.08
CA ALA A 274 7.12 10.36 15.18
C ALA A 274 8.19 11.48 15.23
N HIS A 275 7.99 12.58 14.48
CA HIS A 275 8.93 13.68 14.34
C HIS A 275 8.24 15.05 14.44
N THR A 276 7.87 15.45 15.65
CA THR A 276 7.17 16.73 15.88
C THR A 276 7.95 17.94 15.36
N GLN A 277 9.27 17.97 15.51
CA GLN A 277 10.10 19.07 15.01
C GLN A 277 10.07 19.17 13.48
N LEU A 278 10.12 18.03 12.77
CA LEU A 278 9.96 18.01 11.30
C LEU A 278 8.61 18.59 10.89
N PHE A 279 7.57 18.24 11.63
CA PHE A 279 6.23 18.74 11.35
C PHE A 279 6.15 20.25 11.52
N THR A 280 6.61 20.77 12.65
CA THR A 280 6.56 22.18 13.00
C THR A 280 7.36 23.05 12.03
N ASP A 281 8.59 22.63 11.70
CA ASP A 281 9.53 23.49 10.98
C ASP A 281 9.34 23.43 9.46
N GLU A 282 8.96 22.26 8.92
CA GLU A 282 9.04 21.99 7.48
C GLU A 282 7.73 21.44 6.90
N MET A 283 7.26 20.30 7.42
CA MET A 283 6.18 19.54 6.78
C MET A 283 4.86 20.30 6.79
N ASN A 284 4.51 21.00 7.88
CA ASN A 284 3.29 21.81 7.95
C ASN A 284 3.27 22.87 6.84
N ASN A 285 4.36 23.65 6.69
CA ASN A 285 4.45 24.66 5.64
C ASN A 285 4.36 24.04 4.24
N ARG A 286 4.97 22.86 4.02
CA ARG A 286 4.84 22.13 2.74
C ARG A 286 3.41 21.71 2.43
N ILE A 287 2.66 21.25 3.43
CA ILE A 287 1.23 20.93 3.26
C ILE A 287 0.44 22.21 2.96
N MET A 288 0.64 23.27 3.75
CA MET A 288 -0.07 24.55 3.57
C MET A 288 0.17 25.16 2.19
N LEU A 289 1.39 25.08 1.64
CA LEU A 289 1.68 25.57 0.29
C LEU A 289 0.84 24.89 -0.81
N LYS A 290 0.32 23.67 -0.58
CA LYS A 290 -0.59 23.01 -1.53
C LYS A 290 -1.96 23.70 -1.61
N THR A 291 -2.33 24.50 -0.62
CA THR A 291 -3.53 25.36 -0.67
C THR A 291 -3.41 26.47 -1.71
N ARG A 292 -2.22 26.77 -2.25
CA ARG A 292 -2.03 27.73 -3.35
C ARG A 292 -1.96 27.07 -4.73
N ASN A 293 -2.26 25.78 -4.83
CA ASN A 293 -2.22 25.06 -6.11
C ASN A 293 -3.31 25.58 -7.07
N SER A 294 -3.02 25.61 -8.37
CA SER A 294 -3.98 26.06 -9.40
C SER A 294 -5.25 25.21 -9.48
N SER A 295 -5.17 23.95 -9.08
CA SER A 295 -6.31 23.03 -9.02
C SER A 295 -7.10 23.20 -7.72
N ALA A 296 -8.35 23.67 -7.82
CA ALA A 296 -9.27 23.72 -6.67
C ALA A 296 -9.48 22.34 -6.02
N LYS A 297 -9.36 21.25 -6.80
CA LYS A 297 -9.40 19.88 -6.27
C LYS A 297 -8.25 19.62 -5.30
N VAL A 298 -7.04 20.09 -5.60
CA VAL A 298 -5.88 19.96 -4.70
C VAL A 298 -6.12 20.81 -3.45
N ARG A 299 -6.45 22.09 -3.61
CA ARG A 299 -6.68 23.01 -2.47
C ARG A 299 -7.72 22.48 -1.49
N HIS A 300 -8.88 22.06 -1.99
CA HIS A 300 -9.94 21.47 -1.16
C HIS A 300 -9.47 20.20 -0.42
N ARG A 301 -8.69 19.34 -1.08
CA ARG A 301 -8.19 18.09 -0.48
C ARG A 301 -7.12 18.37 0.57
N THR A 302 -6.29 19.37 0.35
CA THR A 302 -5.32 19.86 1.34
C THR A 302 -6.04 20.33 2.60
N LEU A 303 -7.12 21.11 2.50
CA LEU A 303 -7.92 21.53 3.65
C LEU A 303 -8.49 20.33 4.43
N LEU A 304 -9.07 19.34 3.74
CA LEU A 304 -9.58 18.12 4.40
C LEU A 304 -8.50 17.31 5.13
N VAL A 305 -7.30 17.24 4.55
CA VAL A 305 -6.15 16.55 5.18
C VAL A 305 -5.67 17.32 6.41
N ILE A 306 -5.49 18.64 6.29
CA ILE A 306 -5.13 19.50 7.41
C ILE A 306 -6.15 19.39 8.52
N ASP A 307 -7.46 19.45 8.21
CA ASP A 307 -8.50 19.35 9.22
C ASP A 307 -8.34 18.09 10.08
N ARG A 308 -8.07 16.95 9.44
CA ARG A 308 -7.83 15.69 10.16
C ARG A 308 -6.54 15.71 10.96
N LEU A 309 -5.47 16.29 10.42
CA LEU A 309 -4.20 16.42 11.13
C LEU A 309 -4.35 17.28 12.38
N LEU A 310 -4.91 18.49 12.23
CA LEU A 310 -5.10 19.42 13.34
C LEU A 310 -6.10 18.87 14.37
N ASP A 311 -7.13 18.16 13.91
CA ASP A 311 -8.09 17.52 14.80
C ASP A 311 -7.41 16.47 15.69
N ARG A 312 -6.55 15.62 15.11
CA ARG A 312 -5.82 14.56 15.82
C ARG A 312 -4.67 15.08 16.69
N ILE A 313 -3.93 16.09 16.25
CA ILE A 313 -2.81 16.66 17.02
C ILE A 313 -3.33 17.44 18.24
N GLY A 314 -4.50 18.07 18.14
CA GLY A 314 -5.14 18.75 19.28
C GLY A 314 -4.41 20.01 19.70
N GLU A 315 -4.28 20.25 21.01
CA GLU A 315 -3.76 21.51 21.57
C GLU A 315 -2.33 21.85 21.13
N SER A 316 -1.53 20.83 20.79
CA SER A 316 -0.14 20.98 20.31
C SER A 316 -0.03 21.71 18.96
N VAL A 317 -1.15 21.99 18.28
CA VAL A 317 -1.20 22.83 17.07
C VAL A 317 -1.03 24.32 17.38
N ALA A 318 -1.33 24.79 18.59
CA ALA A 318 -1.36 26.22 18.91
C ALA A 318 -0.12 27.01 18.44
N PRO A 319 1.12 26.51 18.59
CA PRO A 319 2.33 27.19 18.10
C PRO A 319 2.41 27.32 16.56
N LEU A 320 1.66 26.52 15.81
CA LEU A 320 1.65 26.50 14.35
C LEU A 320 0.60 27.44 13.76
N LEU A 321 -0.35 27.93 14.56
CA LEU A 321 -1.46 28.76 14.09
C LEU A 321 -0.97 30.02 13.35
N PRO A 322 0.04 30.76 13.82
CA PRO A 322 0.55 31.93 13.08
C PRO A 322 1.05 31.59 11.67
N ASN A 323 1.50 30.35 11.45
CA ASN A 323 1.96 29.89 10.13
C ASN A 323 0.80 29.40 9.24
N ILE A 324 -0.31 28.96 9.84
CA ILE A 324 -1.47 28.39 9.12
C ILE A 324 -2.46 29.49 8.74
N LEU A 325 -2.69 30.46 9.63
CA LEU A 325 -3.70 31.50 9.47
C LEU A 325 -3.59 32.31 8.18
N PRO A 326 -2.40 32.75 7.71
CA PRO A 326 -2.29 33.51 6.47
C PRO A 326 -2.86 32.75 5.26
N PHE A 327 -2.65 31.44 5.19
CA PHE A 327 -3.21 30.61 4.12
C PHE A 327 -4.73 30.47 4.22
N LEU A 328 -5.28 30.36 5.43
CA LEU A 328 -6.73 30.29 5.63
C LEU A 328 -7.40 31.61 5.25
N SER A 329 -6.79 32.75 5.57
CA SER A 329 -7.28 34.06 5.16
C SER A 329 -7.31 34.21 3.64
N GLU A 330 -6.28 33.73 2.93
CA GLU A 330 -6.28 33.70 1.46
C GLU A 330 -7.40 32.80 0.89
N LEU A 331 -7.66 31.64 1.51
CA LEU A 331 -8.66 30.67 1.05
C LEU A 331 -10.11 31.10 1.33
N LEU A 332 -10.33 32.05 2.23
CA LEU A 332 -11.65 32.68 2.42
C LEU A 332 -12.07 33.52 1.20
N GLU A 333 -11.12 33.95 0.38
CA GLU A 333 -11.35 34.70 -0.85
C GLU A 333 -11.22 33.80 -2.10
N ASP A 334 -11.24 32.47 -1.94
CA ASP A 334 -11.08 31.52 -3.05
C ASP A 334 -12.27 31.57 -4.02
N ASP A 335 -11.99 31.67 -5.32
CA ASP A 335 -13.00 31.67 -6.38
C ASP A 335 -13.87 30.39 -6.40
N ASN A 336 -13.36 29.28 -5.83
CA ASN A 336 -14.08 28.03 -5.75
C ASN A 336 -14.85 27.91 -4.43
N ARG A 337 -16.17 27.98 -4.53
CA ARG A 337 -17.10 27.84 -3.40
C ARG A 337 -16.87 26.62 -2.50
N GLN A 338 -16.46 25.45 -3.03
CA GLN A 338 -16.21 24.28 -2.18
C GLN A 338 -14.96 24.48 -1.30
N VAL A 339 -13.94 25.15 -1.82
CA VAL A 339 -12.73 25.48 -1.08
C VAL A 339 -13.04 26.51 0.00
N GLU A 340 -13.75 27.58 -0.35
CA GLU A 340 -14.20 28.62 0.59
C GLU A 340 -15.05 28.03 1.74
N GLU A 341 -16.07 27.23 1.41
CA GLU A 341 -16.94 26.59 2.41
C GLU A 341 -16.17 25.62 3.32
N GLN A 342 -15.16 24.91 2.79
CA GLN A 342 -14.32 24.05 3.61
C GLN A 342 -13.37 24.86 4.50
N CYS A 343 -12.80 25.95 4.00
CA CYS A 343 -11.94 26.84 4.77
C CYS A 343 -12.70 27.46 5.97
N ASP A 344 -13.93 27.93 5.75
CA ASP A 344 -14.79 28.43 6.84
C ASP A 344 -15.06 27.35 7.90
N LYS A 345 -15.27 26.08 7.49
CA LYS A 345 -15.38 24.96 8.44
C LYS A 345 -14.08 24.73 9.22
N THR A 346 -12.92 24.75 8.56
CA THR A 346 -11.60 24.64 9.21
C THR A 346 -11.44 25.74 10.27
N ILE A 347 -11.71 27.00 9.92
CA ILE A 347 -11.63 28.15 10.84
C ILE A 347 -12.56 27.98 12.04
N ARG A 348 -13.81 27.54 11.82
CA ARG A 348 -14.76 27.29 12.92
C ARG A 348 -14.30 26.17 13.84
N MET A 349 -13.73 25.10 13.29
CA MET A 349 -13.18 23.99 14.06
C MET A 349 -12.01 24.48 14.93
N LEU A 350 -11.08 25.25 14.36
CA LEU A 350 -9.97 25.85 15.11
C LEU A 350 -10.46 26.81 16.21
N ARG A 351 -11.42 27.70 15.92
CA ARG A 351 -12.06 28.56 16.93
C ARG A 351 -12.66 27.77 18.08
N SER A 352 -13.35 26.67 17.77
CA SER A 352 -13.97 25.83 18.78
C SER A 352 -12.94 25.11 19.67
N LYS A 353 -11.76 24.77 19.13
CA LYS A 353 -10.70 24.07 19.87
C LYS A 353 -9.82 25.00 20.68
N PHE A 354 -9.44 26.16 20.12
CA PHE A 354 -8.43 27.07 20.71
C PHE A 354 -9.03 28.34 21.35
N GLY A 355 -10.35 28.54 21.27
CA GLY A 355 -11.03 29.64 21.97
C GLY A 355 -10.70 31.03 21.43
N SER A 356 -10.71 32.04 22.31
CA SER A 356 -10.63 33.47 21.98
C SER A 356 -9.26 33.97 21.53
N GLU A 357 -8.17 33.21 21.74
CA GLU A 357 -6.84 33.56 21.22
C GLU A 357 -6.82 33.57 19.68
N PHE A 358 -7.65 32.72 19.05
CA PHE A 358 -7.79 32.62 17.60
C PHE A 358 -8.59 33.76 16.94
N ALA A 359 -9.43 34.47 17.71
CA ALA A 359 -10.27 35.55 17.18
C ALA A 359 -9.52 36.86 16.96
N ALA A 360 -8.39 37.07 17.65
CA ALA A 360 -7.60 38.28 17.55
C ALA A 360 -6.69 38.31 16.31
N GLU A 361 -6.23 37.15 15.82
CA GLU A 361 -5.26 37.04 14.72
C GLU A 361 -5.89 36.99 13.32
N ILE A 362 -7.19 36.72 13.19
CA ILE A 362 -7.89 36.75 11.89
C ILE A 362 -8.47 38.15 11.57
N ALA A 363 -8.69 38.98 12.59
CA ALA A 363 -9.26 40.32 12.45
C ALA A 363 -8.21 41.43 12.32
N ALA A 364 -6.93 41.09 12.48
CA ALA A 364 -5.77 41.96 12.26
C ALA A 364 -5.12 41.62 10.93
#